data_AF-X0XA35-F1
#
_entry.id   AF-X0XA35-F1
#
_cell.length_a   1.000
_cell.length_b   1.000
_cell.length_c   1.000
_cell.angle_alpha   90.00
_cell.angle_beta   90.00
_cell.angle_gamma   90.00
#
_symmetry.space_group_name_H-M   'P 1'
#
loop_
_entity.id
_entity.type
_entity.pdbx_description
1 polymer ?
#
loop_
_entity_poly.entity_id
_entity_poly.type
_entity_poly.pdbx_seq_one_letter_code
_entity_poly.pdbx_strand_id
1 'polypeptide(L)'
;LDVFRVFAQSTNGDGEALVNWINPGTYDATAYNSPAFTALEGVTGDGSATYIGNNWIPATHGINHKQDDAHIAIYIRNNIDGNKRAFGAKGGSNNASQIALRASGQTYISLNTLNSLDNGANADSRGMFIINRTASNVHDCYRNKVQIVNGTDVSSGLPSVELYILGLNNNGGLGFVCTNQASMVTAGGGLTQTNIDNLTDNFEVYMDSNSKGVIS
;
A
#
# COMPACT_ATOMS: atom_id res chain seq x y z
N LEU A 1 -9.64 -5.82 9.21
CA LEU A 1 -9.25 -5.32 7.86
C LEU A 1 -10.45 -4.63 7.26
N ASP A 2 -10.25 -3.53 6.54
CA ASP A 2 -11.31 -2.85 5.78
C ASP A 2 -11.16 -3.07 4.27
N VAL A 3 -9.91 -3.23 3.81
CA VAL A 3 -9.56 -3.49 2.42
C VAL A 3 -8.57 -4.66 2.37
N PHE A 4 -8.83 -5.60 1.47
CA PHE A 4 -7.87 -6.63 1.07
C PHE A 4 -8.07 -6.96 -0.40
N ARG A 5 -7.03 -6.73 -1.22
CA ARG A 5 -7.06 -7.09 -2.65
C ARG A 5 -5.84 -7.87 -3.02
N VAL A 6 -6.05 -8.94 -3.78
CA VAL A 6 -5.00 -9.78 -4.31
C VAL A 6 -5.00 -9.61 -5.82
N PHE A 7 -3.98 -8.96 -6.36
CA PHE A 7 -3.80 -8.73 -7.79
C PHE A 7 -3.16 -9.92 -8.50
N ALA A 8 -2.43 -10.76 -7.77
CA ALA A 8 -1.79 -11.96 -8.28
C ALA A 8 -2.79 -13.09 -8.60
N GLN A 9 -3.89 -12.79 -9.27
CA GLN A 9 -4.89 -13.77 -9.70
C GLN A 9 -4.42 -14.54 -10.94
N SER A 10 -4.96 -15.73 -11.19
CA SER A 10 -4.70 -16.48 -12.43
C SER A 10 -5.31 -15.81 -13.66
N THR A 11 -6.42 -15.08 -13.50
CA THR A 11 -7.11 -14.33 -14.55
C THR A 11 -7.58 -12.97 -14.02
N ASN A 12 -7.84 -12.04 -14.94
CA ASN A 12 -8.48 -10.76 -14.64
C ASN A 12 -9.39 -10.34 -15.82
N GLY A 13 -10.16 -11.29 -16.36
CA GLY A 13 -11.04 -11.04 -17.51
C GLY A 13 -12.29 -10.25 -17.14
N ASP A 14 -12.78 -10.46 -15.92
CA ASP A 14 -14.01 -9.90 -15.38
C ASP A 14 -13.74 -8.96 -14.18
N GLY A 15 -12.48 -8.62 -13.92
CA GLY A 15 -12.07 -7.72 -12.83
C GLY A 15 -11.76 -8.41 -11.51
N GLU A 16 -11.45 -9.71 -11.54
CA GLU A 16 -11.14 -10.55 -10.36
C GLU A 16 -10.04 -9.94 -9.48
N ALA A 17 -9.04 -9.31 -10.08
CA ALA A 17 -7.92 -8.66 -9.38
C ALA A 17 -8.33 -7.35 -8.68
N LEU A 18 -9.51 -6.80 -8.98
CA LEU A 18 -10.00 -5.53 -8.45
C LEU A 18 -10.99 -5.69 -7.28
N VAL A 19 -11.44 -6.92 -7.02
CA VAL A 19 -12.41 -7.22 -5.95
C VAL A 19 -11.81 -6.95 -4.57
N ASN A 20 -12.56 -6.26 -3.71
CA ASN A 20 -12.26 -6.16 -2.29
C ASN A 20 -12.72 -7.43 -1.55
N TRP A 21 -11.79 -8.29 -1.15
CA TRP A 21 -12.10 -9.59 -0.54
C TRP A 21 -12.71 -9.48 0.86
N ILE A 22 -12.60 -8.32 1.52
CA ILE A 22 -13.25 -8.10 2.82
C ILE A 22 -14.77 -7.99 2.67
N ASN A 23 -15.24 -7.36 1.60
CA ASN A 23 -16.66 -7.21 1.29
C ASN A 23 -16.85 -7.07 -0.23
N PRO A 24 -16.86 -8.18 -0.97
CA PRO A 24 -16.94 -8.17 -2.44
C PRO A 24 -18.13 -7.36 -2.95
N GLY A 25 -17.93 -6.58 -4.02
CA GLY A 25 -18.92 -5.65 -4.55
C GLY A 25 -19.00 -4.31 -3.81
N THR A 26 -18.37 -4.19 -2.63
CA THR A 26 -18.31 -2.95 -1.85
C THR A 26 -16.90 -2.37 -1.90
N TYR A 27 -16.78 -1.20 -2.51
CA TYR A 27 -15.50 -0.56 -2.80
C TYR A 27 -14.59 -1.47 -3.63
N ASP A 28 -15.11 -2.25 -4.58
CA ASP A 28 -14.23 -2.88 -5.58
C ASP A 28 -13.45 -1.79 -6.33
N ALA A 29 -12.20 -2.05 -6.64
CA ALA A 29 -11.30 -1.05 -7.21
C ALA A 29 -11.62 -0.76 -8.68
N THR A 30 -11.13 0.38 -9.17
CA THR A 30 -11.23 0.76 -10.58
C THR A 30 -9.85 0.99 -11.17
N ALA A 31 -9.58 0.32 -12.29
CA ALA A 31 -8.35 0.50 -13.05
C ALA A 31 -8.47 1.72 -13.97
N TYR A 32 -7.44 2.57 -14.00
CA TYR A 32 -7.37 3.75 -14.85
C TYR A 32 -6.17 3.65 -15.80
N ASN A 33 -6.40 3.95 -17.08
CA ASN A 33 -5.40 3.88 -18.15
C ASN A 33 -4.69 2.50 -18.23
N SER A 34 -5.45 1.43 -18.02
CA SER A 34 -5.09 0.03 -18.28
C SER A 34 -3.76 -0.45 -17.67
N PRO A 35 -3.65 -0.59 -16.32
CA PRO A 35 -2.55 -1.29 -15.67
C PRO A 35 -2.33 -2.69 -16.26
N ALA A 36 -1.07 -3.01 -16.54
CA ALA A 36 -0.72 -4.27 -17.17
C ALA A 36 -0.85 -5.41 -16.15
N PHE A 37 -1.87 -6.25 -16.32
CA PHE A 37 -2.05 -7.46 -15.52
C PHE A 37 -1.13 -8.58 -16.02
N THR A 38 -0.55 -9.32 -15.10
CA THR A 38 0.19 -10.56 -15.37
C THR A 38 -0.32 -11.63 -14.40
N ALA A 39 -0.73 -12.77 -14.96
CA ALA A 39 -1.28 -13.87 -14.20
C ALA A 39 -0.33 -14.34 -13.09
N LEU A 40 -0.88 -14.55 -11.89
CA LEU A 40 -0.20 -14.98 -10.65
C LEU A 40 0.87 -14.01 -10.16
N GLU A 41 0.91 -12.81 -10.76
CA GLU A 41 2.02 -11.89 -10.62
C GLU A 41 1.55 -10.54 -10.10
N GLY A 42 0.48 -10.00 -10.66
CA GLY A 42 -0.12 -8.74 -10.23
C GLY A 42 -0.34 -7.75 -11.36
N VAL A 43 -0.38 -6.47 -10.98
CA VAL A 43 -0.63 -5.34 -11.89
C VAL A 43 0.56 -4.38 -11.90
N THR A 44 0.94 -3.93 -13.09
CA THR A 44 2.11 -3.08 -13.30
C THR A 44 1.70 -1.70 -13.80
N GLY A 45 2.24 -0.65 -13.18
CA GLY A 45 2.05 0.73 -13.62
C GLY A 45 2.99 1.11 -14.77
N ASP A 46 2.67 2.18 -15.48
CA ASP A 46 3.45 2.72 -16.61
C ASP A 46 4.44 3.83 -16.17
N GLY A 47 4.36 4.27 -14.92
CA GLY A 47 5.15 5.39 -14.38
C GLY A 47 4.69 6.79 -14.82
N SER A 48 3.54 6.90 -15.51
CA SER A 48 3.02 8.13 -16.10
C SER A 48 1.57 8.41 -15.72
N ALA A 49 0.61 7.61 -16.19
CA ALA A 49 -0.83 7.87 -16.03
C ALA A 49 -1.64 6.66 -15.55
N THR A 50 -1.03 5.49 -15.46
CA THR A 50 -1.70 4.24 -15.11
C THR A 50 -1.71 4.00 -13.60
N TYR A 51 -2.90 3.78 -13.03
CA TYR A 51 -3.08 3.54 -11.60
C TYR A 51 -4.38 2.78 -11.32
N ILE A 52 -4.59 2.42 -10.06
CA ILE A 52 -5.85 1.84 -9.58
C ILE A 52 -6.40 2.73 -8.47
N GLY A 53 -7.65 3.17 -8.63
CA GLY A 53 -8.46 3.78 -7.57
C GLY A 53 -9.01 2.70 -6.65
N ASN A 54 -8.77 2.83 -5.34
CA ASN A 54 -9.21 1.89 -4.33
C ASN A 54 -10.73 2.00 -4.06
N ASN A 55 -11.39 3.10 -4.42
CA ASN A 55 -12.79 3.44 -4.14
C ASN A 55 -13.16 3.46 -2.64
N TRP A 56 -12.20 3.22 -1.75
CA TRP A 56 -12.33 3.27 -0.31
C TRP A 56 -11.60 4.50 0.25
N ILE A 57 -12.32 5.31 1.02
CA ILE A 57 -11.83 6.56 1.61
C ILE A 57 -11.62 6.32 3.11
N PRO A 58 -10.38 6.41 3.65
CA PRO A 58 -10.10 6.12 5.05
C PRO A 58 -10.98 6.91 6.03
N ALA A 59 -11.12 8.22 5.83
CA ALA A 59 -11.90 9.07 6.75
C ALA A 59 -13.41 8.79 6.77
N THR A 60 -13.96 8.22 5.70
CA THR A 60 -15.41 8.03 5.54
C THR A 60 -15.81 6.57 5.73
N HIS A 61 -14.99 5.65 5.22
CA HIS A 61 -15.32 4.22 5.11
C HIS A 61 -14.49 3.36 6.09
N GLY A 62 -13.57 3.95 6.85
CA GLY A 62 -12.74 3.23 7.82
C GLY A 62 -13.50 2.77 9.04
N ILE A 63 -13.75 1.47 9.14
CA ILE A 63 -14.33 0.85 10.34
C ILE A 63 -13.21 0.44 11.30
N ASN A 64 -12.17 -0.23 10.81
CA ASN A 64 -11.02 -0.66 11.62
C ASN A 64 -9.84 0.32 11.51
N HIS A 65 -9.63 0.92 10.35
CA HIS A 65 -8.59 1.91 10.11
C HIS A 65 -8.98 3.24 10.77
N LYS A 66 -8.39 3.51 11.94
CA LYS A 66 -8.62 4.71 12.76
C LYS A 66 -7.37 5.57 12.83
N GLN A 67 -7.54 6.80 13.31
CA GLN A 67 -6.47 7.81 13.33
C GLN A 67 -5.20 7.29 14.02
N ASP A 68 -5.33 6.71 15.21
CA ASP A 68 -4.22 6.22 16.04
C ASP A 68 -4.04 4.69 15.98
N ASP A 69 -4.81 4.02 15.14
CA ASP A 69 -4.84 2.56 15.02
C ASP A 69 -5.10 2.20 13.56
N ALA A 70 -4.04 2.09 12.76
CA ALA A 70 -4.12 1.96 11.32
C ALA A 70 -2.94 1.19 10.72
N HIS A 71 -3.17 0.54 9.59
CA HIS A 71 -2.11 0.16 8.66
C HIS A 71 -2.56 0.33 7.21
N ILE A 72 -1.56 0.44 6.34
CA ILE A 72 -1.66 0.12 4.92
C ILE A 72 -0.49 -0.78 4.53
N ALA A 73 -0.72 -1.77 3.68
CA ALA A 73 0.31 -2.67 3.21
C ALA A 73 0.26 -2.85 1.69
N ILE A 74 1.42 -3.17 1.11
CA ILE A 74 1.56 -3.52 -0.30
C ILE A 74 2.69 -4.53 -0.50
N TYR A 75 2.45 -5.51 -1.37
CA TYR A 75 3.48 -6.47 -1.81
C TYR A 75 3.95 -6.15 -3.23
N ILE A 76 5.26 -6.05 -3.42
CA ILE A 76 5.88 -5.57 -4.66
C ILE A 76 6.92 -6.56 -5.18
N ARG A 77 6.88 -6.84 -6.49
CA ARG A 77 7.73 -7.86 -7.11
C ARG A 77 8.95 -7.35 -7.86
N ASN A 78 8.97 -6.08 -8.24
CA ASN A 78 10.11 -5.48 -8.94
C ASN A 78 10.83 -4.42 -8.09
N ASN A 79 12.13 -4.27 -8.32
CA ASN A 79 12.94 -3.27 -7.65
C ASN A 79 12.99 -2.00 -8.48
N ILE A 80 12.53 -0.88 -7.92
CA ILE A 80 12.62 0.44 -8.52
C ILE A 80 13.28 1.39 -7.51
N ASP A 81 13.97 2.40 -8.01
CA ASP A 81 14.47 3.51 -7.21
C ASP A 81 14.00 4.81 -7.85
N GLY A 82 13.19 5.58 -7.12
CA GLY A 82 12.69 6.85 -7.61
C GLY A 82 11.66 7.48 -6.68
N ASN A 83 11.51 8.80 -6.77
CA ASN A 83 10.51 9.53 -5.98
C ASN A 83 9.09 9.29 -6.51
N LYS A 84 8.57 8.09 -6.24
CA LYS A 84 7.25 7.61 -6.65
C LYS A 84 6.47 7.12 -5.42
N ARG A 85 5.17 6.86 -5.57
CA ARG A 85 4.32 6.29 -4.51
C ARG A 85 3.64 5.04 -5.03
N ALA A 86 3.77 3.95 -4.27
CA ALA A 86 3.20 2.66 -4.67
C ALA A 86 1.78 2.48 -4.14
N PHE A 87 1.47 3.10 -3.00
CA PHE A 87 0.13 3.12 -2.42
C PHE A 87 -0.04 4.36 -1.55
N GLY A 88 -1.11 5.13 -1.73
CA GLY A 88 -1.43 6.20 -0.79
C GLY A 88 -2.36 7.30 -1.27
N ALA A 89 -2.61 8.22 -0.33
CA ALA A 89 -3.32 9.47 -0.53
C ALA A 89 -2.76 10.58 0.36
N LYS A 90 -3.04 11.81 -0.06
CA LYS A 90 -2.85 13.04 0.68
C LYS A 90 -4.07 13.93 0.50
N GLY A 91 -4.75 14.30 1.59
CA GLY A 91 -5.88 15.22 1.55
C GLY A 91 -5.46 16.71 1.51
N GLY A 92 -6.43 17.60 1.30
CA GLY A 92 -6.22 19.05 1.21
C GLY A 92 -5.68 19.70 2.49
N SER A 93 -5.89 19.08 3.66
CA SER A 93 -5.32 19.50 4.95
C SER A 93 -3.96 18.86 5.23
N ASN A 94 -3.31 18.28 4.22
CA ASN A 94 -2.04 17.55 4.31
C ASN A 94 -2.04 16.29 5.18
N ASN A 95 -3.21 15.79 5.58
CA ASN A 95 -3.41 14.44 6.12
C ASN A 95 -2.99 13.39 5.08
N ALA A 96 -1.92 12.65 5.36
CA ALA A 96 -1.31 11.75 4.38
C ALA A 96 -1.10 10.34 4.91
N SER A 97 -1.46 9.36 4.08
CA SER A 97 -1.13 7.95 4.26
C SER A 97 -0.54 7.44 2.95
N GLN A 98 0.77 7.27 2.89
CA GLN A 98 1.48 6.96 1.64
C GLN A 98 2.77 6.20 1.87
N ILE A 99 3.15 5.38 0.88
CA ILE A 99 4.43 4.68 0.84
C ILE A 99 5.25 5.03 -0.40
N ALA A 100 6.46 5.53 -0.19
CA ALA A 100 7.53 5.54 -1.19
C ALA A 100 8.50 4.42 -0.83
N LEU A 101 8.47 3.33 -1.60
CA LEU A 101 9.20 2.11 -1.25
C LEU A 101 10.72 2.30 -1.27
N ARG A 102 11.19 3.12 -2.21
CA ARG A 102 12.62 3.41 -2.38
C ARG A 102 12.81 4.66 -3.24
N ALA A 103 13.41 5.69 -2.67
CA ALA A 103 13.88 6.88 -3.37
C ALA A 103 15.26 7.27 -2.82
N SER A 104 16.28 7.24 -3.68
CA SER A 104 17.67 7.50 -3.30
C SER A 104 18.13 6.60 -2.14
N GLY A 105 17.80 5.32 -2.22
CA GLY A 105 18.19 4.31 -1.22
C GLY A 105 17.45 4.40 0.12
N GLN A 106 16.31 5.08 0.18
CA GLN A 106 15.50 5.21 1.40
C GLN A 106 14.02 4.92 1.13
N THR A 107 13.36 4.24 2.06
CA THR A 107 11.90 4.18 2.12
C THR A 107 11.40 5.45 2.81
N TYR A 108 10.33 6.06 2.30
CA TYR A 108 9.64 7.18 2.96
C TYR A 108 8.19 6.83 3.23
N ILE A 109 7.73 7.15 4.42
CA ILE A 109 6.38 6.81 4.87
C ILE A 109 5.67 8.01 5.48
N SER A 110 4.35 8.00 5.35
CA SER A 110 3.46 8.76 6.22
C SER A 110 2.24 7.92 6.48
N LEU A 111 1.70 7.94 7.70
CA LEU A 111 0.41 7.33 8.00
C LEU A 111 -0.33 8.20 8.98
N ASN A 112 -1.45 8.77 8.51
CA ASN A 112 -2.29 9.69 9.27
C ASN A 112 -1.48 10.83 9.89
N THR A 113 -0.48 11.38 9.20
CA THR A 113 0.33 12.51 9.67
C THR A 113 0.27 13.69 8.69
N LEU A 114 0.70 14.87 9.15
CA LEU A 114 0.75 16.12 8.37
C LEU A 114 1.94 16.13 7.41
N ASN A 115 1.88 15.31 6.36
CA ASN A 115 2.83 15.25 5.23
C ASN A 115 4.34 15.27 5.60
N SER A 116 4.68 14.96 6.85
CA SER A 116 6.03 14.60 7.26
C SER A 116 6.31 13.20 6.76
N LEU A 117 7.52 13.03 6.22
CA LEU A 117 7.97 11.76 5.66
C LEU A 117 9.11 11.24 6.52
N ASP A 118 8.78 10.34 7.44
CA ASP A 118 9.79 9.55 8.12
C ASP A 118 10.42 8.56 7.14
N ASN A 119 11.69 8.25 7.35
CA ASN A 119 12.45 7.43 6.43
C ASN A 119 13.39 6.44 7.12
N GLY A 120 13.82 5.48 6.32
CA GLY A 120 14.74 4.42 6.72
C GLY A 120 15.52 3.92 5.52
N ALA A 121 16.76 3.50 5.76
CA ALA A 121 17.62 2.99 4.70
C ALA A 121 16.99 1.75 4.05
N ASN A 122 16.94 1.75 2.71
CA ASN A 122 16.39 0.64 1.95
C ASN A 122 17.05 0.51 0.56
N ALA A 123 17.72 -0.62 0.34
CA ALA A 123 18.41 -0.90 -0.91
C ALA A 123 17.56 -1.64 -1.96
N ASP A 124 16.32 -2.02 -1.64
CA ASP A 124 15.49 -2.83 -2.54
C ASP A 124 13.98 -2.60 -2.26
N SER A 125 13.19 -2.32 -3.29
CA SER A 125 11.75 -2.07 -3.14
C SER A 125 10.89 -3.33 -3.23
N ARG A 126 11.48 -4.53 -3.33
CA ARG A 126 10.76 -5.80 -3.41
C ARG A 126 10.36 -6.33 -2.03
N GLY A 127 9.27 -7.09 -2.02
CA GLY A 127 8.72 -7.79 -0.87
C GLY A 127 7.49 -7.11 -0.28
N MET A 128 7.21 -7.45 0.98
CA MET A 128 6.10 -6.89 1.75
C MET A 128 6.53 -5.61 2.44
N PHE A 129 5.77 -4.54 2.23
CA PHE A 129 5.89 -3.31 3.00
C PHE A 129 4.59 -3.02 3.75
N ILE A 130 4.71 -2.72 5.04
CA ILE A 130 3.59 -2.41 5.92
C ILE A 130 3.92 -1.12 6.65
N ILE A 131 3.12 -0.08 6.42
CA ILE A 131 3.13 1.11 7.28
C ILE A 131 2.07 0.90 8.34
N ASN A 132 2.44 1.10 9.60
CA ASN A 132 1.64 0.77 10.75
C ASN A 132 1.58 1.95 11.73
N ARG A 133 0.46 2.14 12.41
CA ARG A 133 0.26 3.12 13.49
C ARG A 133 -0.56 2.46 14.57
N THR A 134 -0.07 2.53 15.81
CA THR A 134 -0.68 1.87 16.98
C THR A 134 -0.90 2.83 18.16
N ALA A 135 -0.43 4.07 18.03
CA ALA A 135 -0.72 5.16 18.94
C ALA A 135 -0.64 6.52 18.21
N SER A 136 -1.01 7.58 18.90
CA SER A 136 -0.98 8.95 18.37
C SER A 136 0.43 9.44 18.04
N ASN A 137 1.48 8.80 18.53
CA ASN A 137 2.88 9.17 18.30
C ASN A 137 3.77 7.95 17.99
N VAL A 138 3.18 6.86 17.49
CA VAL A 138 3.90 5.65 17.08
C VAL A 138 3.43 5.27 15.68
N HIS A 139 4.30 5.43 14.69
CA HIS A 139 4.07 4.93 13.34
C HIS A 139 5.36 4.41 12.70
N ASP A 140 5.27 3.28 12.04
CA ASP A 140 6.42 2.46 11.70
C ASP A 140 6.30 1.95 10.27
N CYS A 141 7.43 1.55 9.69
CA CYS A 141 7.45 0.76 8.46
C CYS A 141 8.15 -0.56 8.71
N TYR A 142 7.53 -1.65 8.27
CA TYR A 142 8.13 -2.96 8.19
C TYR A 142 8.40 -3.31 6.74
N ARG A 143 9.56 -3.92 6.49
CA ARG A 143 9.88 -4.60 5.24
C ARG A 143 10.22 -6.04 5.55
N ASN A 144 9.49 -6.98 4.94
CA ASN A 144 9.69 -8.42 5.13
C ASN A 144 9.82 -8.79 6.61
N LYS A 145 8.87 -8.35 7.43
CA LYS A 145 8.79 -8.53 8.91
C LYS A 145 9.75 -7.69 9.75
N VAL A 146 10.79 -7.09 9.15
CA VAL A 146 11.78 -6.27 9.86
C VAL A 146 11.35 -4.81 9.88
N GLN A 147 11.33 -4.19 11.06
CA GLN A 147 11.10 -2.74 11.17
C GLN A 147 12.28 -1.98 10.54
N ILE A 148 12.01 -1.12 9.57
CA ILE A 148 12.99 -0.29 8.88
C ILE A 148 12.80 1.21 9.14
N VAL A 149 11.64 1.60 9.66
CA VAL A 149 11.33 2.97 10.12
C VAL A 149 10.64 2.88 11.48
N ASN A 150 11.07 3.71 12.43
CA ASN A 150 10.47 3.87 13.75
C ASN A 150 10.17 5.36 13.97
N GLY A 151 9.03 5.79 13.46
CA GLY A 151 8.62 7.18 13.44
C GLY A 151 7.85 7.59 14.70
N THR A 152 7.94 8.87 15.06
CA THR A 152 7.30 9.41 16.27
C THR A 152 6.36 10.58 16.00
N ASP A 153 6.07 10.85 14.73
CA ASP A 153 5.19 11.94 14.34
C ASP A 153 3.79 11.81 14.93
N VAL A 154 3.31 12.96 15.42
CA VAL A 154 1.96 13.09 15.97
C VAL A 154 0.93 12.82 14.88
N SER A 155 -0.09 12.04 15.22
CA SER A 155 -1.20 11.75 14.34
C SER A 155 -2.00 13.01 14.02
N SER A 156 -2.62 12.97 12.86
CA SER A 156 -3.52 13.96 12.30
C SER A 156 -4.73 13.23 11.71
N GLY A 157 -5.67 13.97 11.14
CA GLY A 157 -6.85 13.35 10.54
C GLY A 157 -6.52 12.28 9.48
N LEU A 158 -7.45 11.36 9.26
CA LEU A 158 -7.38 10.37 8.18
C LEU A 158 -7.50 11.04 6.80
N PRO A 159 -6.85 10.55 5.73
CA PRO A 159 -7.08 11.05 4.37
C PRO A 159 -8.57 11.00 3.99
N SER A 160 -9.08 12.12 3.48
CA SER A 160 -10.48 12.30 3.07
C SER A 160 -10.72 12.01 1.58
N VAL A 161 -9.73 11.43 0.92
CA VAL A 161 -9.80 10.95 -0.46
C VAL A 161 -9.33 9.50 -0.48
N GLU A 162 -9.72 8.75 -1.51
CA GLU A 162 -9.33 7.35 -1.64
C GLU A 162 -7.83 7.17 -1.81
N LEU A 163 -7.30 6.03 -1.40
CA LEU A 163 -5.90 5.67 -1.64
C LEU A 163 -5.73 5.22 -3.10
N TYR A 164 -4.73 5.73 -3.82
CA TYR A 164 -4.37 5.18 -5.13
C TYR A 164 -3.28 4.14 -5.00
N ILE A 165 -3.37 3.10 -5.84
CA ILE A 165 -2.36 2.04 -5.98
C ILE A 165 -1.63 2.30 -7.30
N LEU A 166 -0.30 2.14 -7.28
CA LEU A 166 0.63 2.54 -8.35
C LEU A 166 0.72 4.06 -8.57
N GLY A 167 0.28 4.85 -7.59
CA GLY A 167 0.39 6.30 -7.58
C GLY A 167 -0.03 6.90 -6.23
N LEU A 168 -0.15 8.22 -6.18
CA LEU A 168 -0.68 8.98 -5.04
C LEU A 168 -1.95 9.70 -5.45
N ASN A 169 -3.00 9.58 -4.64
CA ASN A 169 -4.13 10.51 -4.70
C ASN A 169 -3.76 11.81 -3.98
N ASN A 170 -3.35 12.83 -4.72
CA ASN A 170 -2.98 14.14 -4.19
C ASN A 170 -4.21 15.08 -4.24
N ASN A 171 -5.08 14.93 -3.24
CA ASN A 171 -6.29 15.70 -3.05
C ASN A 171 -7.25 15.65 -4.26
N GLY A 172 -7.49 14.45 -4.79
CA GLY A 172 -8.32 14.19 -5.96
C GLY A 172 -7.55 14.16 -7.29
N GLY A 173 -6.29 14.61 -7.31
CA GLY A 173 -5.42 14.55 -8.49
C GLY A 173 -4.44 13.39 -8.45
N LEU A 174 -4.13 12.80 -9.60
CA LEU A 174 -3.07 11.79 -9.72
C LEU A 174 -1.68 12.43 -9.57
N GLY A 175 -0.81 11.80 -8.76
CA GLY A 175 0.59 12.19 -8.64
C GLY A 175 1.52 10.99 -8.40
N PHE A 176 2.82 11.21 -8.57
CA PHE A 176 3.88 10.26 -8.18
C PHE A 176 3.73 8.81 -8.71
N VAL A 177 3.15 8.65 -9.91
CA VAL A 177 2.88 7.35 -10.55
C VAL A 177 4.15 6.52 -10.71
N CYS A 178 4.08 5.21 -10.41
CA CYS A 178 5.23 4.31 -10.41
C CYS A 178 5.14 3.21 -11.48
N THR A 179 6.26 2.52 -11.68
CA THR A 179 6.37 1.30 -12.51
C THR A 179 6.41 0.04 -11.66
N ASN A 180 5.95 0.12 -10.39
CA ASN A 180 5.92 -1.06 -9.54
C ASN A 180 4.96 -2.11 -10.09
N GLN A 181 5.25 -3.37 -9.79
CA GLN A 181 4.34 -4.50 -9.98
C GLN A 181 3.78 -4.90 -8.62
N ALA A 182 2.52 -4.54 -8.37
CA ALA A 182 1.82 -4.79 -7.12
C ALA A 182 1.06 -6.11 -7.18
N SER A 183 1.28 -6.99 -6.20
CA SER A 183 0.61 -8.29 -6.11
C SER A 183 -0.54 -8.30 -5.11
N MET A 184 -0.51 -7.40 -4.12
CA MET A 184 -1.52 -7.31 -3.07
C MET A 184 -1.48 -5.97 -2.36
N VAL A 185 -2.63 -5.51 -1.85
CA VAL A 185 -2.72 -4.42 -0.88
C VAL A 185 -3.70 -4.75 0.25
N THR A 186 -3.45 -4.19 1.43
CA THR A 186 -4.42 -4.18 2.54
C THR A 186 -4.50 -2.82 3.22
N ALA A 187 -5.62 -2.56 3.88
CA ALA A 187 -5.77 -1.50 4.86
C ALA A 187 -6.67 -1.94 6.02
N GLY A 188 -6.40 -1.46 7.23
CA GLY A 188 -7.20 -1.77 8.42
C GLY A 188 -6.64 -1.09 9.67
N GLY A 189 -6.99 -1.60 10.85
CA GLY A 189 -6.43 -1.17 12.14
C GLY A 189 -4.96 -1.58 12.31
N GLY A 190 -4.28 -1.01 13.29
CA GLY A 190 -2.87 -1.26 13.57
C GLY A 190 -2.58 -2.74 13.82
N LEU A 191 -1.40 -3.17 13.42
CA LEU A 191 -0.96 -4.56 13.47
C LEU A 191 0.05 -4.75 14.59
N THR A 192 -0.06 -5.89 15.29
CA THR A 192 1.01 -6.40 16.15
C THR A 192 2.12 -7.02 15.30
N GLN A 193 3.31 -7.24 15.89
CA GLN A 193 4.39 -7.97 15.20
C GLN A 193 3.91 -9.33 14.68
N THR A 194 3.15 -10.09 15.49
CA THR A 194 2.58 -11.37 15.07
C THR A 194 1.66 -11.24 13.86
N ASN A 195 0.88 -10.16 13.75
CA ASN A 195 0.05 -9.93 12.57
C ASN A 195 0.89 -9.56 11.34
N ILE A 196 1.95 -8.77 11.51
CA ILE A 196 2.92 -8.42 10.46
C ILE A 196 3.59 -9.69 9.91
N ASP A 197 4.06 -10.56 10.81
CA ASP A 197 4.69 -11.83 10.46
C ASP A 197 3.73 -12.71 9.68
N ASN A 198 2.52 -12.93 10.22
CA ASN A 198 1.50 -13.76 9.57
C ASN A 198 1.06 -13.21 8.21
N LEU A 199 0.86 -11.90 8.07
CA LEU A 199 0.47 -11.29 6.79
C LEU A 199 1.57 -11.48 5.74
N THR A 200 2.82 -11.27 6.14
CA THR A 200 3.98 -11.42 5.26
C THR A 200 4.18 -12.87 4.84
N ASP A 201 4.24 -13.79 5.81
CA ASP A 201 4.56 -15.19 5.56
C ASP A 201 3.45 -15.90 4.78
N ASN A 202 2.18 -15.68 5.12
CA ASN A 202 1.08 -16.32 4.40
C ASN A 202 1.01 -15.86 2.95
N PHE A 203 1.24 -14.57 2.69
CA PHE A 203 1.25 -14.08 1.32
C PHE A 203 2.49 -14.52 0.54
N GLU A 204 3.66 -14.56 1.18
CA GLU A 204 4.87 -15.09 0.55
C GLU A 204 4.71 -16.56 0.17
N VAL A 205 4.19 -17.39 1.07
CA VAL A 205 3.92 -18.82 0.81
C VAL A 205 3.02 -18.99 -0.42
N TYR A 206 1.98 -18.15 -0.56
CA TYR A 206 1.15 -18.15 -1.76
C TYR A 206 1.97 -17.80 -3.02
N MET A 207 2.79 -16.76 -2.98
CA MET A 207 3.63 -16.37 -4.13
C MET A 207 4.68 -17.43 -4.47
N ASP A 208 5.33 -18.04 -3.48
CA ASP A 208 6.31 -19.12 -3.63
C ASP A 208 5.70 -20.38 -4.23
N SER A 209 4.47 -20.75 -3.81
CA SER A 209 3.76 -21.90 -4.38
C SER A 209 3.51 -21.75 -5.88
N ASN A 210 3.51 -20.51 -6.39
CA ASN A 210 3.38 -20.15 -7.80
C ASN A 210 4.74 -19.82 -8.46
N SER A 211 5.86 -19.99 -7.76
CA SER A 211 7.22 -19.60 -8.19
C SER A 211 7.36 -18.11 -8.51
N LYS A 212 6.62 -17.25 -7.80
CA LYS A 212 6.59 -15.79 -7.98
C LYS A 212 7.02 -14.99 -6.75
N GLY A 213 7.37 -15.67 -5.65
CA GLY A 213 7.86 -15.04 -4.42
C GLY A 213 9.17 -14.28 -4.65
N VAL A 214 9.39 -13.29 -3.79
CA VAL A 214 10.57 -12.39 -3.85
C VAL A 214 11.18 -12.12 -2.48
N ILE A 215 10.67 -12.74 -1.42
CA ILE A 215 11.25 -12.69 -0.08
C ILE A 215 12.03 -14.00 0.12
N SER A 216 13.36 -13.88 0.23
CA SER A 216 14.27 -15.00 0.48
C SER A 216 14.48 -15.28 1.96
#